data_AF-A0A317WRM6-F1
#
_entry.id   AF-A0A317WRM6-F1
#
_cell.length_a   1.000
_cell.length_b   1.000
_cell.length_c   1.000
_cell.angle_alpha   90.00
_cell.angle_beta   90.00
_cell.angle_gamma   90.00
#
_symmetry.space_group_name_H-M   'P 1'
#
loop_
_entity.id
_entity.type
_entity.pdbx_description
1 polymer ?
#
loop_
_entity_poly.entity_id
_entity_poly.type
_entity_poly.pdbx_seq_one_letter_code
_entity_poly.pdbx_strand_id
1 'polypeptide(L)'
;AREVCVDAAESVVQLLRIYRAKWGIDYMCLTTVSCVSTALFTLLSELGDPGCKSAFAELCVHARACSRRWPLMKGLMRMLQLSARKNHVTLLPETHALFVDFEATIWERHDDERFKSIYPNFCI
;
A
#
# COMPACT_ATOMS: atom_id res chain seq x y z
N ALA A 1 16.56 -6.05 -14.64
CA ALA A 1 15.72 -6.61 -13.54
C ALA A 1 14.91 -5.52 -12.86
N ARG A 2 15.54 -4.47 -12.29
CA ARG A 2 14.87 -3.32 -11.65
C ARG A 2 13.80 -2.65 -12.53
N GLU A 3 14.18 -2.23 -13.73
CA GLU A 3 13.29 -1.58 -14.71
C GLU A 3 12.03 -2.42 -15.01
N VAL A 4 12.21 -3.72 -15.30
CA VAL A 4 11.09 -4.66 -15.50
C VAL A 4 10.13 -4.72 -14.31
N CYS A 5 10.65 -4.65 -13.07
CA CYS A 5 9.80 -4.64 -11.88
C CYS A 5 9.01 -3.34 -11.75
N VAL A 6 9.63 -2.19 -12.07
CA VAL A 6 8.96 -0.88 -12.06
C VAL A 6 7.87 -0.83 -13.12
N ASP A 7 8.17 -1.23 -14.37
CA ASP A 7 7.20 -1.30 -15.46
C ASP A 7 6.01 -2.20 -15.11
N ALA A 8 6.28 -3.34 -14.46
CA ALA A 8 5.24 -4.24 -13.99
C ALA A 8 4.39 -3.59 -12.88
N ALA A 9 5.01 -2.88 -11.94
CA ALA A 9 4.29 -2.17 -10.87
C ALA A 9 3.40 -1.06 -11.43
N GLU A 10 3.90 -0.28 -12.40
CA GLU A 10 3.12 0.72 -13.12
C GLU A 10 1.94 0.10 -13.88
N SER A 11 2.17 -1.04 -14.53
CA SER A 11 1.11 -1.81 -15.21
C SER A 11 0.02 -2.27 -14.22
N VAL A 12 0.40 -2.65 -13.00
CA VAL A 12 -0.55 -2.96 -11.92
C VAL A 12 -1.37 -1.72 -11.55
N VAL A 13 -0.76 -0.53 -11.46
CA VAL A 13 -1.50 0.73 -11.22
C VAL A 13 -2.55 0.96 -12.28
N GLN A 14 -2.18 0.84 -13.56
CA GLN A 14 -3.11 1.01 -14.67
C GLN A 14 -4.26 -0.01 -14.63
N LEU A 15 -3.95 -1.28 -14.33
CA LEU A 15 -4.96 -2.32 -14.20
C LEU A 15 -5.95 -2.02 -13.07
N LEU A 16 -5.47 -1.58 -11.90
CA LEU A 16 -6.32 -1.24 -10.76
C LEU A 16 -7.18 -0.01 -11.03
N ARG A 17 -6.66 0.96 -11.79
CA ARG A 17 -7.41 2.14 -12.24
C ARG A 17 -8.58 1.72 -13.12
N ILE A 18 -8.32 0.89 -14.15
CA ILE A 18 -9.37 0.34 -15.03
C ILE A 18 -10.37 -0.47 -14.20
N TYR A 19 -9.86 -1.34 -13.33
CA TYR A 19 -10.69 -2.23 -12.53
C TYR A 19 -11.66 -1.44 -11.65
N ARG A 20 -11.14 -0.46 -10.91
CA ARG A 20 -11.94 0.42 -10.06
C ARG A 20 -12.97 1.21 -10.88
N ALA A 21 -12.61 1.70 -12.06
CA ALA A 21 -13.51 2.48 -12.92
C ALA A 21 -14.65 1.64 -13.51
N LYS A 22 -14.40 0.35 -13.79
CA LYS A 22 -15.38 -0.54 -14.44
C LYS A 22 -16.25 -1.33 -13.47
N TRP A 23 -15.66 -1.82 -12.38
CA TRP A 23 -16.33 -2.72 -11.44
C TRP A 23 -16.40 -2.16 -10.01
N GLY A 24 -15.63 -1.13 -9.68
CA GLY A 24 -15.48 -0.67 -8.30
C GLY A 24 -14.51 -1.54 -7.49
N ILE A 25 -14.26 -1.15 -6.25
CA ILE A 25 -13.26 -1.82 -5.38
C ILE A 25 -13.81 -3.09 -4.72
N ASP A 26 -15.13 -3.22 -4.71
CA ASP A 26 -15.88 -4.21 -3.93
C ASP A 26 -15.72 -5.65 -4.45
N TYR A 27 -15.35 -5.79 -5.72
CA TYR A 27 -15.24 -7.09 -6.40
C TYR A 27 -13.80 -7.60 -6.50
N MET A 28 -12.81 -6.85 -5.98
CA MET A 28 -11.41 -7.26 -6.06
C MET A 28 -11.20 -8.61 -5.32
N CYS A 29 -10.37 -9.48 -5.88
CA CYS A 29 -10.07 -10.78 -5.29
C CYS A 29 -8.91 -10.66 -4.29
N LEU A 30 -8.84 -11.58 -3.32
CA LEU A 30 -7.73 -11.66 -2.38
C LEU A 30 -6.37 -11.81 -3.09
N THR A 31 -6.33 -12.49 -4.24
CA THR A 31 -5.11 -12.62 -5.06
C THR A 31 -4.61 -11.28 -5.59
N THR A 32 -5.48 -10.28 -5.74
CA THR A 32 -5.07 -8.92 -6.10
C THR A 32 -4.23 -8.28 -5.00
N VAL A 33 -4.41 -8.68 -3.73
CA VAL A 33 -3.65 -8.13 -2.60
C VAL A 33 -2.17 -8.47 -2.69
N SER A 34 -1.80 -9.67 -3.14
CA SER A 34 -0.38 -10.01 -3.32
C SER A 34 0.26 -9.19 -4.44
N CYS A 35 -0.44 -9.01 -5.57
CA CYS A 35 0.04 -8.16 -6.67
C CYS A 35 0.21 -6.69 -6.24
N VAL A 36 -0.78 -6.14 -5.52
CA VAL A 36 -0.75 -4.78 -4.97
C VAL A 36 0.41 -4.64 -3.97
N SER A 37 0.61 -5.63 -3.10
CA SER A 37 1.72 -5.68 -2.16
C SER A 37 3.07 -5.57 -2.85
N THR A 38 3.31 -6.46 -3.83
CA THR A 38 4.57 -6.48 -4.57
C THR A 38 4.80 -5.14 -5.27
N ALA A 39 3.80 -4.60 -5.98
CA ALA A 39 3.92 -3.31 -6.65
C ALA A 39 4.24 -2.16 -5.67
N LEU A 40 3.57 -2.11 -4.51
CA LEU A 40 3.80 -1.10 -3.48
C LEU A 40 5.24 -1.15 -2.94
N PHE A 41 5.76 -2.33 -2.60
CA PHE A 41 7.13 -2.45 -2.08
C PHE A 41 8.20 -2.23 -3.15
N THR A 42 7.93 -2.60 -4.40
CA THR A 42 8.78 -2.26 -5.54
C THR A 42 8.88 -0.75 -5.69
N LEU A 43 7.75 -0.04 -5.76
CA LEU A 43 7.75 1.41 -5.94
C LEU A 43 8.29 2.16 -4.70
N LEU A 44 8.07 1.65 -3.48
CA LEU A 44 8.63 2.22 -2.25
C LEU A 44 10.16 2.28 -2.29
N SER A 45 10.79 1.27 -2.89
CA SER A 45 12.26 1.18 -3.03
C SER A 45 12.81 2.16 -4.08
N GLU A 46 11.92 2.73 -4.90
CA GLU A 46 12.23 3.49 -6.11
C GLU A 46 11.75 4.95 -6.04
N LEU A 47 11.38 5.43 -4.85
CA LEU A 47 10.88 6.79 -4.62
C LEU A 47 11.92 7.90 -4.89
N GLY A 48 13.10 7.60 -5.41
CA GLY A 48 13.98 8.62 -5.99
C GLY A 48 13.46 9.16 -7.33
N ASP A 49 12.72 8.34 -8.07
CA ASP A 49 12.13 8.68 -9.36
C ASP A 49 10.73 9.33 -9.19
N PRO A 50 10.47 10.52 -9.78
CA PRO A 50 9.16 11.15 -9.73
C PRO A 50 8.01 10.29 -10.28
N GLY A 51 8.25 9.49 -11.33
CA GLY A 51 7.25 8.57 -11.89
C GLY A 51 6.81 7.55 -10.84
N CYS A 52 7.79 6.89 -10.22
CA CYS A 52 7.57 5.95 -9.12
C CYS A 52 6.84 6.58 -7.93
N LYS A 53 7.15 7.85 -7.57
CA LYS A 53 6.43 8.57 -6.49
C LYS A 53 4.95 8.73 -6.78
N SER A 54 4.59 9.10 -8.00
CA SER A 54 3.19 9.29 -8.40
C SER A 54 2.44 7.95 -8.42
N ALA A 55 3.04 6.92 -9.03
CA ALA A 55 2.47 5.58 -9.07
C ALA A 55 2.28 5.00 -7.65
N PHE A 56 3.25 5.20 -6.75
CA PHE A 56 3.16 4.79 -5.36
C PHE A 56 2.01 5.48 -4.63
N ALA A 57 1.88 6.80 -4.78
CA ALA A 57 0.82 7.58 -4.16
C ALA A 57 -0.58 7.08 -4.59
N GLU A 58 -0.77 6.81 -5.88
CA GLU A 58 -2.02 6.26 -6.39
C GLU A 58 -2.32 4.88 -5.79
N LEU A 59 -1.34 3.96 -5.75
CA LEU A 59 -1.53 2.67 -5.11
C LEU A 59 -1.86 2.79 -3.61
N CYS A 60 -1.27 3.74 -2.89
CA CYS A 60 -1.62 3.98 -1.48
C CYS A 60 -3.09 4.39 -1.31
N VAL A 61 -3.66 5.16 -2.25
CA VAL A 61 -5.10 5.49 -2.25
C VAL A 61 -5.95 4.24 -2.42
N HIS A 62 -5.57 3.35 -3.35
CA HIS A 62 -6.25 2.08 -3.55
C HIS A 62 -6.15 1.17 -2.32
N ALA A 63 -4.94 1.01 -1.78
CA ALA A 63 -4.68 0.18 -0.61
C ALA A 63 -5.48 0.68 0.61
N ARG A 64 -5.49 1.99 0.88
CA ARG A 64 -6.30 2.59 1.95
C ARG A 64 -7.79 2.25 1.82
N ALA A 65 -8.34 2.37 0.62
CA ALA A 65 -9.75 2.05 0.38
C ALA A 65 -10.05 0.56 0.65
N CYS A 66 -9.15 -0.33 0.24
CA CYS A 66 -9.24 -1.76 0.51
C CYS A 66 -9.06 -2.11 2.01
N SER A 67 -8.24 -1.36 2.76
CA SER A 67 -7.99 -1.60 4.19
C SER A 67 -9.24 -1.51 5.07
N ARG A 68 -10.28 -0.79 4.62
CA ARG A 68 -11.56 -0.69 5.34
C ARG A 68 -12.31 -2.02 5.38
N ARG A 69 -12.07 -2.89 4.40
CA ARG A 69 -12.79 -4.16 4.23
C ARG A 69 -11.92 -5.36 4.54
N TRP A 70 -10.63 -5.28 4.25
CA TRP A 70 -9.75 -6.43 4.27
C TRP A 70 -8.65 -6.26 5.32
N PRO A 71 -8.68 -7.07 6.40
CA PRO A 71 -7.64 -7.04 7.42
C PRO A 71 -6.24 -7.21 6.85
N LEU A 72 -6.07 -8.06 5.82
CA LEU A 72 -4.75 -8.24 5.20
C LEU A 72 -4.22 -6.92 4.59
N MET A 73 -5.08 -6.15 3.92
CA MET A 73 -4.69 -4.85 3.36
C MET A 73 -4.48 -3.79 4.45
N LYS A 74 -5.26 -3.86 5.54
CA LYS A 74 -5.04 -3.01 6.72
C LYS A 74 -3.65 -3.25 7.32
N GLY A 75 -3.28 -4.51 7.48
CA GLY A 75 -1.94 -4.89 7.91
C GLY A 75 -0.87 -4.39 6.93
N LEU A 76 -1.08 -4.60 5.64
CA LEU A 76 -0.14 -4.15 4.60
C LEU A 76 0.10 -2.64 4.62
N MET A 77 -0.96 -1.84 4.75
CA MET A 77 -0.84 -0.38 4.88
C MET A 77 0.02 0.03 6.07
N ARG A 78 -0.15 -0.65 7.22
CA ARG A 78 0.68 -0.38 8.39
C ARG A 78 2.14 -0.79 8.17
N MET A 79 2.39 -1.94 7.54
CA MET A 79 3.76 -2.35 7.19
C MET A 79 4.43 -1.34 6.25
N LEU A 80 3.71 -0.82 5.26
CA LEU A 80 4.23 0.20 4.35
C LEU A 80 4.59 1.49 5.08
N GLN A 81 3.72 1.95 5.98
CA GLN A 81 3.96 3.13 6.80
C GLN A 81 5.22 2.96 7.68
N LEU A 82 5.36 1.81 8.35
CA LEU A 82 6.53 1.50 9.18
C LEU A 82 7.80 1.35 8.33
N SER A 83 7.70 0.72 7.16
CA SER A 83 8.84 0.56 6.24
C SER A 83 9.31 1.90 5.69
N ALA A 84 8.39 2.79 5.30
CA ALA A 84 8.74 4.13 4.84
C ALA A 84 9.44 4.95 5.93
N ARG A 85 8.96 4.84 7.19
CA ARG A 85 9.59 5.49 8.35
C ARG A 85 10.99 4.93 8.62
N LYS A 86 11.13 3.60 8.69
CA LYS A 86 12.40 2.90 8.96
C LYS A 86 13.46 3.19 7.90
N ASN A 87 13.06 3.26 6.63
CA ASN A 87 13.97 3.52 5.51
C ASN A 87 14.17 5.02 5.23
N HIS A 88 13.67 5.92 6.08
CA HIS A 88 13.76 7.38 5.94
C HIS A 88 13.35 7.90 4.56
N VAL A 89 12.29 7.31 3.98
CA VAL A 89 11.89 7.63 2.62
C VAL A 89 11.14 8.97 2.57
N THR A 90 11.46 9.81 1.60
CA THR A 90 10.76 11.08 1.37
C THR A 90 9.47 10.84 0.59
N LEU A 91 8.35 10.83 1.31
CA LEU A 91 7.01 10.69 0.74
C LEU A 91 6.50 12.00 0.15
N LEU A 92 5.60 11.91 -0.83
CA LEU A 92 4.81 13.07 -1.24
C LEU A 92 3.89 13.53 -0.09
N PRO A 93 3.57 14.84 0.01
CA PRO A 93 2.71 15.36 1.07
C PRO A 93 1.36 14.64 1.16
N GLU A 94 0.73 14.34 0.02
CA GLU A 94 -0.53 13.60 -0.06
C GLU A 94 -0.41 12.17 0.48
N THR A 95 0.66 11.43 0.16
CA THR A 95 0.89 10.08 0.67
C THR A 95 1.17 10.08 2.16
N HIS A 96 1.90 11.09 2.65
CA HIS A 96 2.12 11.28 4.08
C HIS A 96 0.80 11.55 4.81
N ALA A 97 0.00 12.49 4.31
CA ALA A 97 -1.31 12.81 4.87
C ALA A 97 -2.24 11.58 4.89
N LEU A 98 -2.19 10.76 3.83
CA LEU A 98 -2.93 9.51 3.74
C LEU A 98 -2.56 8.50 4.83
N PHE A 99 -1.27 8.38 5.16
CA PHE A 99 -0.83 7.52 6.27
C PHE A 99 -1.24 8.05 7.64
N VAL A 100 -1.20 9.37 7.84
CA VAL A 100 -1.69 10.01 9.07
C VAL A 100 -3.20 9.75 9.23
N ASP A 101 -3.98 9.97 8.17
CA ASP A 101 -5.41 9.70 8.14
C ASP A 101 -5.72 8.21 8.36
N PHE A 102 -4.89 7.29 7.86
CA PHE A 102 -4.99 5.85 8.14
C PHE A 102 -4.81 5.52 9.62
N GLU A 103 -3.77 6.06 10.24
CA GLU A 103 -3.48 5.86 11.65
C GLU A 103 -4.60 6.44 12.54
N ALA A 104 -5.24 7.53 12.11
CA ALA A 104 -6.30 8.19 12.87
C ALA A 104 -7.69 7.55 12.71
N THR A 105 -8.02 6.99 11.53
CA THR A 105 -9.41 6.61 11.19
C THR A 105 -9.63 5.13 10.94
N ILE A 106 -8.58 4.37 10.62
CA ILE A 106 -8.69 2.95 10.26
C ILE A 106 -7.94 2.07 11.25
N TRP A 107 -6.72 2.46 11.66
CA TRP A 107 -5.93 1.69 12.62
C TRP A 107 -6.42 1.90 14.04
N GLU A 108 -6.80 0.82 14.73
CA GLU A 108 -7.28 0.83 16.11
C GLU A 108 -6.29 0.11 17.03
N ARG A 109 -6.36 0.37 18.34
CA ARG A 109 -5.44 -0.26 19.31
C ARG A 109 -5.51 -1.79 19.30
N HIS A 110 -6.69 -2.34 19.08
CA HIS A 110 -6.88 -3.79 19.05
C HIS A 110 -6.20 -4.42 17.82
N ASP A 111 -5.95 -3.66 16.76
CA ASP A 111 -5.20 -4.14 15.59
C ASP A 111 -3.73 -4.38 15.95
N ASP A 112 -3.12 -3.55 16.80
CA ASP A 112 -1.73 -3.76 17.21
C ASP A 112 -1.55 -5.14 17.86
N GLU A 113 -2.44 -5.52 18.77
CA GLU A 113 -2.41 -6.85 19.43
C GLU A 113 -2.70 -7.98 18.44
N ARG A 114 -3.72 -7.79 17.60
CA ARG A 114 -4.14 -8.78 16.60
C ARG A 114 -3.03 -9.06 15.58
N PHE A 115 -2.43 -8.02 14.99
CA PHE A 115 -1.38 -8.20 13.99
C PHE A 115 -0.08 -8.69 14.62
N LYS A 116 0.25 -8.34 15.87
CA LYS A 116 1.35 -8.95 16.61
C LYS A 116 1.18 -10.46 16.78
N SER A 117 -0.05 -10.90 17.09
CA SER A 117 -0.34 -12.33 17.27
C SER A 117 -0.31 -13.10 15.95
N ILE A 118 -0.91 -12.57 14.88
CA ILE A 118 -0.99 -13.25 13.58
C ILE A 118 0.33 -13.17 12.81
N TYR A 119 1.08 -12.08 12.99
CA TYR A 119 2.34 -11.81 12.31
C TYR A 119 3.38 -11.35 13.35
N PRO A 120 4.11 -12.28 14.00
CA PRO A 120 5.05 -11.96 15.07
C PRO A 120 6.12 -10.92 14.67
N ASN A 121 6.47 -10.89 13.38
CA ASN A 121 7.45 -9.96 12.81
C ASN A 121 6.88 -8.59 12.42
N PHE A 122 5.61 -8.33 12.72
CA PHE A 122 4.91 -7.10 12.33
C PHE A 122 5.24 -5.91 13.25
N CYS A 123 5.73 -6.18 14.46
CA CYS A 123 6.37 -5.18 15.30
C CYS A 123 7.82 -4.98 14.89
N ILE A 124 8.07 -3.91 14.13
CA ILE A 124 9.39 -3.33 13.97
C ILE A 124 9.30 -1.88 14.42
#